data_AF-A0A6N4QAZ6-F1
#
_entry.id   AF-A0A6N4QAZ6-F1
#
_cell.length_a   1.000
_cell.length_b   1.000
_cell.length_c   1.000
_cell.angle_alpha   90.00
_cell.angle_beta   90.00
_cell.angle_gamma   90.00
#
_symmetry.space_group_name_H-M   'P 1'
#
loop_
_entity.id
_entity.type
_entity.pdbx_description
1 polymer ?
#
loop_
_entity_poly.entity_id
_entity_poly.type
_entity_poly.pdbx_seq_one_letter_code
_entity_poly.pdbx_strand_id
1 'polypeptide(L)'
;MRLSIHSLLEREIEMIQIRLEQIGRSQPLSTADFKKEFYNTLMRFRNALRLKDESSNLTDLAYLSGYYDQAHFIRAFKRRIGKSPKKWFQAKPTIN
;
A
#
# COMPACT_ATOMS: atom_id res chain seq x y z
N MET A 1 -22.92 8.88 2.69
CA MET A 1 -21.64 9.43 3.18
C MET A 1 -20.52 8.73 2.42
N ARG A 2 -19.99 9.36 1.37
CA ARG A 2 -19.13 8.73 0.34
C ARG A 2 -17.67 8.97 0.72
N LEU A 3 -16.92 7.92 1.05
CA LEU A 3 -15.51 8.04 1.48
C LEU A 3 -14.62 8.14 0.24
N SER A 4 -14.19 9.36 -0.09
CA SER A 4 -13.18 9.63 -1.13
C SER A 4 -11.87 8.87 -0.82
N ILE A 5 -11.14 8.44 -1.85
CA ILE A 5 -9.79 7.84 -1.74
C ILE A 5 -8.88 8.68 -0.84
N HIS A 6 -9.03 10.00 -0.90
CA HIS A 6 -8.31 10.93 -0.02
C HIS A 6 -8.64 10.70 1.46
N SER A 7 -9.93 10.57 1.82
CA SER A 7 -10.36 10.31 3.19
C SER A 7 -9.97 8.93 3.74
N LEU A 8 -9.80 7.94 2.86
CA LEU A 8 -9.30 6.61 3.24
C LEU A 8 -7.79 6.63 3.47
N LEU A 9 -7.04 7.37 2.65
CA LEU A 9 -5.61 7.60 2.84
C LEU A 9 -5.32 8.38 4.13
N GLU A 10 -6.07 9.44 4.42
CA GLU A 10 -5.94 10.20 5.67
C GLU A 10 -6.24 9.33 6.90
N ARG A 11 -7.34 8.55 6.88
CA ARG A 11 -7.67 7.62 7.96
C ARG A 11 -6.64 6.49 8.12
N GLU A 12 -6.07 5.99 7.02
CA GLU A 12 -4.98 5.04 7.09
C GLU A 12 -3.74 5.70 7.70
N ILE A 13 -3.35 6.89 7.25
CA ILE A 13 -2.20 7.65 7.81
C ILE A 13 -2.37 7.86 9.32
N GLU A 14 -3.58 8.19 9.76
CA GLU A 14 -3.92 8.38 11.17
C GLU A 14 -3.86 7.06 11.96
N MET A 15 -4.40 5.96 11.40
CA MET A 15 -4.27 4.62 11.98
C MET A 15 -2.81 4.12 12.03
N ILE A 16 -1.99 4.55 11.07
CA ILE A 16 -0.56 4.25 11.01
C ILE A 16 0.18 4.98 12.13
N GLN A 17 -0.15 6.24 12.38
CA GLN A 17 0.41 7.03 13.48
C GLN A 17 0.10 6.40 14.84
N ILE A 18 -1.15 5.96 15.04
CA ILE A 18 -1.57 5.27 16.28
C ILE A 18 -0.81 3.94 16.48
N ARG A 19 -0.62 3.16 15.41
CA ARG A 19 0.15 1.90 15.50
C ARG A 19 1.64 2.12 15.73
N LEU A 20 2.21 3.17 15.15
CA LEU A 20 3.60 3.58 15.38
C LEU A 20 3.84 3.92 16.86
N GLU A 21 2.91 4.63 17.49
CA GLU A 21 2.96 4.98 18.92
C GLU A 21 2.84 3.74 19.81
N GLN A 22 2.03 2.75 19.42
CA GLN A 22 1.89 1.49 20.16
C GLN A 22 3.10 0.55 20.01
N ILE A 23 3.80 0.58 18.88
CA ILE A 23 4.95 -0.29 18.57
C ILE A 23 6.27 0.21 19.21
N GLY A 24 6.36 1.50 19.59
CA GLY A 24 7.53 2.09 20.25
C GLY A 24 8.00 1.44 21.55
N ARG A 25 7.32 0.38 22.03
CA ARG A 25 7.74 -0.44 23.17
C ARG A 25 8.45 -1.76 22.81
N SER A 26 8.50 -2.22 21.55
CA SER A 26 8.76 -3.65 21.29
C SER A 26 9.59 -4.05 20.04
N GLN A 27 10.17 -3.15 19.24
CA GLN A 27 10.97 -3.54 18.05
C GLN A 27 12.34 -2.83 17.91
N PRO A 28 13.36 -3.50 17.33
CA PRO A 28 14.76 -3.02 17.31
C PRO A 28 15.13 -2.07 16.15
N LEU A 29 14.19 -1.69 15.27
CA LEU A 29 14.46 -0.72 14.20
C LEU A 29 14.32 0.70 14.76
N SER A 30 15.23 1.62 14.40
CA SER A 30 15.09 3.01 14.83
C SER A 30 13.73 3.56 14.38
N THR A 31 13.08 4.39 15.21
CA THR A 31 11.77 4.99 14.91
C THR A 31 11.75 5.69 13.55
N ALA A 32 12.88 6.23 13.11
CA ALA A 32 13.04 6.89 11.82
C ALA A 32 13.04 5.90 10.64
N ASP A 33 13.77 4.79 10.76
CA ASP A 33 13.86 3.77 9.70
C ASP A 33 12.51 3.07 9.50
N PHE A 34 11.81 2.78 10.58
CA PHE A 34 10.46 2.20 10.49
C PHE A 34 9.50 3.17 9.77
N LYS A 35 9.49 4.46 10.17
CA LYS A 35 8.66 5.49 9.52
C LYS A 35 8.96 5.59 8.03
N LYS A 36 10.24 5.55 7.65
CA LYS A 36 10.68 5.62 6.25
C LYS A 36 10.21 4.40 5.46
N GLU A 37 10.43 3.18 5.95
CA GLU A 37 10.02 1.96 5.24
C GLU A 37 8.49 1.87 5.11
N PHE A 38 7.80 2.28 6.16
CA PHE A 38 6.35 2.34 6.16
C PHE A 38 5.82 3.35 5.13
N TYR A 39 6.36 4.57 5.12
CA TYR A 39 6.00 5.63 4.16
C TYR A 39 6.26 5.18 2.72
N ASN A 40 7.43 4.60 2.45
CA ASN A 40 7.77 4.05 1.12
C ASN A 40 6.76 2.99 0.68
N THR A 41 6.37 2.09 1.59
CA THR A 41 5.37 1.06 1.31
C THR A 41 3.99 1.67 1.00
N LEU A 42 3.59 2.73 1.68
CA LEU A 42 2.34 3.45 1.41
C LEU A 42 2.38 4.14 0.04
N MET A 43 3.47 4.83 -0.29
CA MET A 43 3.61 5.52 -1.58
C MET A 43 3.62 4.54 -2.75
N ARG A 44 4.32 3.40 -2.63
CA ARG A 44 4.29 2.33 -3.63
C ARG A 44 2.87 1.79 -3.84
N PHE A 45 2.14 1.57 -2.74
CA PHE A 45 0.76 1.09 -2.81
C PHE A 45 -0.18 2.09 -3.48
N ARG A 46 -0.08 3.37 -3.11
CA ARG A 46 -0.85 4.46 -3.74
C ARG A 46 -0.57 4.55 -5.24
N ASN A 47 0.70 4.46 -5.64
CA ASN A 47 1.08 4.45 -7.05
C ASN A 47 0.47 3.25 -7.80
N ALA A 48 0.45 2.06 -7.19
CA ALA A 48 -0.16 0.87 -7.79
C ALA A 48 -1.67 1.00 -8.00
N LEU A 49 -2.38 1.75 -7.15
CA LEU A 49 -3.80 2.03 -7.37
C LEU A 49 -4.01 3.03 -8.51
N ARG A 50 -3.18 4.07 -8.60
CA ARG A 50 -3.29 5.12 -9.61
C ARG A 50 -2.91 4.62 -11.01
N LEU A 51 -1.80 3.89 -11.11
CA LEU A 51 -1.19 3.48 -12.37
C LEU A 51 -1.76 2.17 -12.93
N LYS A 52 -2.72 1.56 -12.23
CA LYS A 52 -3.29 0.26 -12.60
C LYS A 52 -3.84 0.26 -14.02
N ASP A 53 -4.50 1.31 -14.46
CA ASP A 53 -5.10 1.39 -15.79
C ASP A 53 -4.14 1.92 -16.86
N GLU A 54 -3.02 2.52 -16.43
CA GLU A 54 -1.91 2.95 -17.30
C GLU A 54 -0.88 1.81 -17.54
N SER A 55 -0.94 0.73 -16.76
CA SER A 55 0.01 -0.39 -16.82
C SER A 55 -0.51 -1.52 -17.71
N SER A 56 0.33 -2.03 -18.62
CA SER A 56 -0.04 -3.10 -19.55
C SER A 56 -0.16 -4.48 -18.87
N ASN A 57 0.62 -4.73 -17.82
CA ASN A 57 0.58 -5.97 -17.05
C ASN A 57 1.03 -5.75 -15.58
N LEU A 58 1.02 -6.80 -14.76
CA LEU A 58 1.38 -6.71 -13.33
C LEU A 58 2.88 -6.48 -13.09
N THR A 59 3.73 -6.86 -14.03
CA THR A 59 5.18 -6.61 -13.96
C THR A 59 5.44 -5.12 -14.16
N ASP A 60 4.84 -4.52 -15.19
CA ASP A 60 4.94 -3.08 -15.44
C ASP A 60 4.36 -2.29 -14.27
N LEU A 61 3.20 -2.71 -13.77
CA LEU A 61 2.59 -2.08 -12.60
C LEU A 61 3.51 -2.14 -11.38
N ALA A 62 4.19 -3.26 -11.15
CA ALA A 62 5.13 -3.41 -10.04
C ALA A 62 6.29 -2.41 -10.17
N TYR A 63 6.94 -2.36 -11.34
CA TYR A 63 8.06 -1.46 -11.59
C TYR A 63 7.67 0.02 -11.50
N LEU A 64 6.60 0.43 -12.19
CA LEU A 64 6.12 1.80 -12.19
C LEU A 64 5.66 2.26 -10.80
N SER A 65 5.23 1.33 -9.96
CA SER A 65 4.85 1.61 -8.57
C SER A 65 6.02 1.60 -7.60
N GLY A 66 7.25 1.32 -8.07
CA GLY A 66 8.48 1.33 -7.25
C GLY A 66 8.75 0.04 -6.50
N TYR A 67 8.17 -1.09 -6.91
CA TYR A 67 8.55 -2.42 -6.45
C TYR A 67 9.71 -2.96 -7.29
N TYR A 68 10.51 -3.83 -6.67
CA TYR A 68 11.67 -4.44 -7.31
C TYR A 68 11.28 -5.41 -8.43
N ASP A 69 10.25 -6.22 -8.21
CA ASP A 69 9.73 -7.17 -9.18
C ASP A 69 8.25 -7.49 -8.88
N GLN A 70 7.62 -8.25 -9.76
CA GLN A 70 6.22 -8.66 -9.63
C GLN A 70 5.96 -9.50 -8.37
N ALA A 71 6.89 -10.36 -7.95
CA ALA A 71 6.72 -11.22 -6.79
C ALA A 71 6.78 -10.42 -5.48
N HIS A 72 7.69 -9.45 -5.38
CA HIS A 72 7.77 -8.47 -4.31
C HIS A 72 6.47 -7.69 -4.21
N PHE A 73 5.98 -7.16 -5.34
CA PHE A 73 4.69 -6.47 -5.38
C PHE A 73 3.54 -7.35 -4.86
N ILE A 74 3.39 -8.57 -5.37
CA ILE A 74 2.29 -9.48 -4.96
C ILE A 74 2.35 -9.79 -3.46
N ARG A 75 3.55 -10.10 -2.93
CA ARG A 75 3.75 -10.37 -1.50
C ARG A 75 3.38 -9.16 -0.65
N ALA A 76 3.88 -7.98 -1.01
CA ALA A 76 3.62 -6.74 -0.29
C ALA A 76 2.14 -6.35 -0.33
N PHE A 77 1.51 -6.42 -1.50
CA PHE A 77 0.10 -6.10 -1.68
C PHE A 77 -0.81 -7.07 -0.91
N LYS A 78 -0.54 -8.38 -0.97
CA LYS A 78 -1.30 -9.38 -0.22
C LYS A 78 -1.15 -9.20 1.29
N ARG A 79 0.06 -8.86 1.77
CA ARG A 79 0.28 -8.57 3.20
C ARG A 79 -0.57 -7.38 3.66
N ARG A 80 -0.78 -6.38 2.81
CA ARG A 80 -1.54 -5.17 3.15
C ARG A 80 -3.06 -5.30 2.98
N ILE A 81 -3.51 -5.95 1.91
CA ILE A 81 -4.93 -6.01 1.51
C ILE A 81 -5.56 -7.40 1.76
N GLY A 82 -4.77 -8.39 2.15
CA GLY A 82 -5.20 -9.77 2.38
C GLY A 82 -5.46 -10.58 1.10
N LYS A 83 -5.49 -9.93 -0.07
CA LYS A 83 -5.75 -10.55 -1.39
C LYS A 83 -4.64 -10.21 -2.38
N SER A 84 -4.43 -11.06 -3.38
CA SER A 84 -3.47 -10.75 -4.45
C SER A 84 -3.99 -9.60 -5.32
N PRO A 85 -3.11 -8.80 -5.95
CA PRO A 85 -3.51 -7.70 -6.84
C PRO A 85 -4.52 -8.14 -7.89
N LYS A 86 -4.27 -9.26 -8.58
CA LYS A 86 -5.15 -9.81 -9.61
C LYS A 86 -6.58 -10.03 -9.10
N LYS A 87 -6.72 -10.71 -7.95
CA LYS A 87 -8.04 -10.97 -7.35
C LYS A 87 -8.73 -9.69 -6.89
N TRP A 88 -7.96 -8.72 -6.39
CA TRP A 88 -8.50 -7.46 -5.89
C TRP A 88 -9.00 -6.57 -7.03
N PHE A 89 -8.21 -6.38 -8.10
CA PHE A 89 -8.60 -5.57 -9.25
C PHE A 89 -9.74 -6.21 -10.06
N GLN A 90 -9.79 -7.54 -10.17
CA GLN A 90 -10.89 -8.25 -10.85
C GLN A 90 -12.23 -8.09 -10.14
N ALA A 91 -12.23 -7.94 -8.82
CA ALA A 91 -13.44 -7.79 -8.04
C ALA A 91 -14.20 -6.49 -8.30
N LYS A 92 -13.72 -5.60 -9.21
CA LYS A 92 -14.17 -4.22 -9.40
C LYS A 92 -14.55 -3.62 -8.05
N PRO A 93 -13.58 -3.19 -7.22
CA PRO A 93 -13.93 -2.38 -6.07
C PRO A 93 -14.62 -1.14 -6.65
N THR A 94 -15.95 -1.11 -6.59
CA THR A 94 -16.73 0.07 -6.91
C THR A 94 -16.37 1.06 -5.81
N ILE A 95 -15.35 1.88 -6.06
CA ILE A 95 -15.03 3.02 -5.21
C ILE A 95 -16.09 4.06 -5.54
N ASN A 96 -17.26 3.90 -4.92
CA ASN A 96 -18.29 4.93 -4.84
C ASN A 96 -17.86 5.89 -3.72
#